data_AF-A0A7S3HJF9-F1
#
_entry.id   AF-A0A7S3HJF9-F1
#
_cell.length_a   1.000
_cell.length_b   1.000
_cell.length_c   1.000
_cell.angle_alpha   90.00
_cell.angle_beta   90.00
_cell.angle_gamma   90.00
#
_symmetry.space_group_name_H-M   'P 1'
#
loop_
_entity.id
_entity.type
_entity.pdbx_description
1 polymer ?
#
loop_
_entity_poly.entity_id
_entity_poly.type
_entity_poly.pdbx_seq_one_letter_code
_entity_poly.pdbx_strand_id
1 'polypeptide(L)'
;VDHFSAIFVTQMSTADSTSSIKSQSNDLHFWELSYWRLRLAEFRKDPEATKIFMMRVTLCLFLVGAAAGISISAHNLLQESQQKSFESDYYSVAENALQSVKESFSRLNSGVLQLSRMYGELYPDQDTWPNVAWSGFHSVTGPLRTTSSIEGLGIFPLVLPHQVADYNKHTLEYYKAHPDEYETFFPIRFFPNGSIFMQNNSQVDPTPYDVTNGIVPPYKFFAPVVQYTISALAGNSYVGYDIHADPRYVGGVKSVINCTNTYNETRRLTSCAGITEVTPMPWYSIEEPDPVIDDMMAVFLHPIFPASNHSKLVGFAGGSLSWATTLTNIVPSFAHNIDCVVQAHSSWFTFTMVHGTPVFKGFGDLHERKFSKYKIKSGALSPSLNEADENSHWLTLYPTQEFHDAYHNDSPLLQALGLVAVFVLCAFLFYIYDLLMKREFSRRQAVLDTKRRFVRFISHEIR
;
A
#
# COMPACT_ATOMS: atom_id res chain seq x y z
N VAL A 1 -7.18 23.29 -6.34
CA VAL A 1 -6.08 23.30 -5.32
C VAL A 1 -5.60 24.72 -5.28
N ASP A 2 -5.51 25.29 -4.08
CA ASP A 2 -5.24 26.69 -3.73
C ASP A 2 -6.41 27.69 -3.83
N HIS A 3 -7.30 27.62 -2.83
CA HIS A 3 -7.72 28.77 -2.02
C HIS A 3 -8.81 28.32 -1.04
N PHE A 4 -8.49 28.28 0.26
CA PHE A 4 -9.33 28.71 1.39
C PHE A 4 -8.76 28.11 2.68
N SER A 5 -8.11 28.93 3.51
CA SER A 5 -7.97 28.77 4.96
C SER A 5 -7.25 30.01 5.50
N ALA A 6 -7.99 31.10 5.66
CA ALA A 6 -7.51 32.29 6.34
C ALA A 6 -7.71 32.13 7.85
N ILE A 7 -6.64 32.47 8.55
CA ILE A 7 -6.37 32.39 9.97
C ILE A 7 -7.32 33.28 10.77
N PHE A 8 -8.03 32.71 11.74
CA PHE A 8 -8.63 33.44 12.86
C PHE A 8 -7.81 33.13 14.12
N VAL A 9 -6.83 34.00 14.41
CA VAL A 9 -6.17 34.07 15.72
C VAL A 9 -6.82 35.23 16.46
N THR A 10 -7.71 34.89 17.39
CA THR A 10 -8.28 35.85 18.34
C THR A 10 -7.55 35.67 19.66
N GLN A 11 -6.71 36.64 20.03
CA GLN A 11 -6.18 36.79 21.38
C GLN A 11 -7.35 36.95 22.35
N MET A 12 -7.52 36.00 23.27
CA MET A 12 -8.46 36.12 24.37
C MET A 12 -7.67 36.36 25.65
N SER A 13 -7.64 37.63 26.04
CA SER A 13 -7.13 38.13 27.31
C SER A 13 -7.90 37.50 28.47
N THR A 14 -7.21 36.77 29.33
CA THR A 14 -7.69 36.28 30.61
C THR A 14 -7.90 37.45 31.56
N ALA A 15 -9.15 37.88 31.75
CA ALA A 15 -9.56 38.79 32.80
C ALA A 15 -10.30 38.00 33.89
N ASP A 16 -9.67 37.93 35.05
CA ASP A 16 -10.19 37.41 36.31
C ASP A 16 -11.45 38.17 36.75
N SER A 17 -12.58 37.47 36.89
CA SER A 17 -13.78 37.97 37.56
C SER A 17 -14.63 36.82 38.12
N THR A 18 -14.07 36.10 39.10
CA THR A 18 -14.78 35.04 39.84
C THR A 18 -15.13 35.48 41.26
N SER A 19 -16.09 36.40 41.42
CA SER A 19 -16.67 36.65 42.76
C SER A 19 -17.99 37.44 42.75
N SER A 20 -19.08 36.96 42.12
CA SER A 20 -20.43 37.52 42.41
C SER A 20 -21.65 36.68 41.97
N ILE A 21 -21.54 35.36 41.80
CA ILE A 21 -22.71 34.50 41.45
C ILE A 21 -22.80 33.33 42.43
N LYS A 22 -23.06 33.62 43.71
CA LYS A 22 -23.47 32.60 44.70
C LYS A 22 -24.73 32.98 45.49
N SER A 23 -25.31 34.16 45.26
CA SER A 23 -26.46 34.65 46.04
C SER A 23 -27.82 34.53 45.33
N GLN A 24 -27.87 34.20 44.03
CA GLN A 24 -29.13 34.20 43.26
C GLN A 24 -29.64 32.79 42.89
N SER A 25 -28.85 31.73 43.11
CA SER A 25 -29.32 30.36 42.84
C SER A 25 -30.25 29.81 43.93
N ASN A 26 -30.21 30.37 45.14
CA ASN A 26 -30.97 29.82 46.27
C ASN A 26 -32.45 30.20 46.23
N ASP A 27 -32.81 31.36 45.68
CA ASP A 27 -34.22 31.81 45.61
C ASP A 27 -35.02 31.12 44.50
N LEU A 28 -34.38 30.77 43.38
CA LEU A 28 -35.01 29.98 42.30
C LEU A 28 -35.39 28.58 42.79
N HIS A 29 -34.52 27.98 43.61
CA HIS A 29 -34.73 26.63 44.12
C HIS A 29 -35.94 26.53 45.07
N PHE A 30 -36.28 27.64 45.77
CA PHE A 30 -37.42 27.68 46.68
C PHE A 30 -38.77 27.79 45.96
N TRP A 31 -38.85 28.58 44.88
CA TRP A 31 -40.07 28.73 44.09
C TRP A 31 -40.45 27.46 43.33
N GLU A 32 -39.48 26.73 42.77
CA GLU A 32 -39.76 25.46 42.08
C GLU A 32 -40.31 24.39 43.05
N LEU A 33 -39.74 24.27 44.24
CA LEU A 33 -40.20 23.32 45.26
C LEU A 33 -41.63 23.63 45.71
N SER A 34 -42.03 24.91 45.78
CA SER A 34 -43.39 25.28 46.16
C SER A 34 -44.41 24.92 45.06
N TYR A 35 -44.06 25.14 43.79
CA TYR A 35 -44.91 24.81 42.64
C TYR A 35 -45.18 23.31 42.54
N TRP A 36 -44.15 22.48 42.70
CA TRP A 36 -44.29 21.02 42.68
C TRP A 36 -45.12 20.50 43.85
N ARG A 37 -44.98 21.09 45.05
CA ARG A 37 -45.81 20.73 46.21
C ARG A 37 -47.28 21.06 46.00
N LEU A 38 -47.58 22.24 45.43
CA LEU A 38 -48.95 22.64 45.07
C LEU A 38 -49.57 21.70 44.04
N ARG A 39 -48.83 21.37 42.98
CA ARG A 39 -49.27 20.38 41.98
C ARG A 39 -49.48 18.99 42.57
N LEU A 40 -48.57 18.51 43.42
CA LEU A 40 -48.71 17.21 44.10
C LEU A 40 -49.96 17.16 45.00
N ALA A 41 -50.27 18.26 45.69
CA ALA A 41 -51.49 18.38 46.48
C ALA A 41 -52.75 18.36 45.61
N GLU A 42 -52.70 18.97 44.42
CA GLU A 42 -53.79 18.98 43.44
C GLU A 42 -54.00 17.58 42.81
N PHE A 43 -52.93 16.87 42.47
CA PHE A 43 -52.99 15.48 42.00
C PHE A 43 -53.63 14.53 43.02
N ARG A 44 -53.42 14.77 44.32
CA ARG A 44 -54.09 13.99 45.38
C ARG A 44 -55.60 14.19 45.43
N LYS A 45 -56.11 15.35 44.96
CA LYS A 45 -57.55 15.67 45.00
C LYS A 45 -58.29 15.21 43.75
N ASP A 46 -57.63 15.14 42.59
CA ASP A 46 -58.24 14.74 41.32
C ASP A 46 -57.61 13.44 40.75
N PRO A 47 -58.28 12.29 40.91
CA PRO A 47 -57.77 11.02 40.39
C PRO A 47 -57.66 10.99 38.85
N GLU A 48 -58.45 11.78 38.13
CA GLU A 48 -58.39 11.83 36.65
C GLU A 48 -57.16 12.60 36.18
N ALA A 49 -56.80 13.70 36.86
CA ALA A 49 -55.57 14.44 36.58
C ALA A 49 -54.31 13.57 36.76
N THR A 50 -54.32 12.71 37.79
CA THR A 50 -53.23 11.76 38.05
C THR A 50 -53.11 10.70 36.96
N LYS A 51 -54.23 10.13 36.47
CA LYS A 51 -54.23 9.17 35.35
C LYS A 51 -53.62 9.79 34.08
N ILE A 52 -54.03 11.01 33.73
CA ILE A 52 -53.51 11.72 32.56
C ILE A 52 -52.01 11.99 32.69
N PHE A 53 -51.55 12.40 33.87
CA PHE A 53 -50.13 12.61 34.11
C PHE A 53 -49.32 11.31 33.96
N MET A 54 -49.79 10.22 34.57
CA MET A 54 -49.15 8.91 34.44
C MET A 54 -49.06 8.44 32.99
N MET A 55 -50.13 8.56 32.19
CA MET A 55 -50.08 8.20 30.77
C MET A 55 -48.99 8.96 30.00
N ARG A 56 -48.76 10.24 30.32
CA ARG A 56 -47.74 11.05 29.65
C ARG A 56 -46.34 10.66 30.03
N VAL A 57 -46.11 10.39 31.32
CA VAL A 57 -44.81 9.92 31.79
C VAL A 57 -44.51 8.56 31.14
N THR A 58 -45.48 7.65 31.11
CA THR A 58 -45.34 6.37 30.41
C THR A 58 -45.05 6.54 28.92
N LEU A 59 -45.75 7.46 28.23
CA LEU A 59 -45.49 7.76 26.83
C LEU A 59 -44.06 8.33 26.62
N CYS A 60 -43.62 9.26 27.47
CA CYS A 60 -42.28 9.84 27.38
C CYS A 60 -41.21 8.76 27.62
N LEU A 61 -41.37 7.91 28.63
CA LEU A 61 -40.47 6.81 28.91
C LEU A 61 -40.44 5.81 27.74
N PHE A 62 -41.59 5.52 27.14
CA PHE A 62 -41.66 4.67 25.95
C PHE A 62 -40.94 5.30 24.75
N LEU A 63 -41.11 6.60 24.50
CA LEU A 63 -40.42 7.30 23.42
C LEU A 63 -38.90 7.35 23.65
N VAL A 64 -38.44 7.59 24.87
CA VAL A 64 -37.02 7.56 25.21
C VAL A 64 -36.45 6.15 25.06
N GLY A 65 -37.17 5.13 25.54
CA GLY A 65 -36.79 3.74 25.37
C GLY A 65 -36.71 3.32 23.90
N ALA A 66 -37.68 3.73 23.09
CA ALA A 66 -37.70 3.50 21.65
C ALA A 66 -36.52 4.21 20.96
N ALA A 67 -36.28 5.49 21.29
CA ALA A 67 -35.16 6.25 20.74
C ALA A 67 -33.81 5.61 21.07
N ALA A 68 -33.60 5.19 22.33
CA ALA A 68 -32.40 4.48 22.75
C ALA A 68 -32.24 3.15 22.01
N GLY A 69 -33.31 2.34 21.95
CA GLY A 69 -33.30 1.04 21.28
C GLY A 69 -33.00 1.14 19.78
N ILE A 70 -33.62 2.09 19.08
CA ILE A 70 -33.37 2.33 17.66
C ILE A 70 -31.95 2.87 17.46
N SER A 71 -31.46 3.77 18.32
CA SER A 71 -30.12 4.33 18.20
C SER A 71 -29.03 3.29 18.43
N ILE A 72 -29.18 2.42 19.43
CA ILE A 72 -28.27 1.29 19.66
C ILE A 72 -28.29 0.32 18.47
N SER A 73 -29.49 -0.01 17.97
CA SER A 73 -29.63 -0.90 16.82
C SER A 73 -29.01 -0.31 15.55
N ALA A 74 -29.25 0.97 15.29
CA ALA A 74 -28.68 1.70 14.15
C ALA A 74 -27.15 1.80 14.27
N HIS A 75 -26.63 2.07 15.47
CA HIS A 75 -25.19 2.09 15.72
C HIS A 75 -24.55 0.73 15.40
N ASN A 76 -25.12 -0.37 15.90
CA ASN A 76 -24.61 -1.72 15.64
C ASN A 76 -24.66 -2.07 14.14
N LEU A 77 -25.76 -1.73 13.45
CA LEU A 77 -25.91 -1.96 12.01
C LEU A 77 -24.91 -1.13 11.19
N LEU A 78 -24.68 0.12 11.57
CA LEU A 78 -23.70 0.98 10.92
C LEU A 78 -22.27 0.48 11.15
N GLN A 79 -21.94 0.03 12.37
CA GLN A 79 -20.64 -0.55 12.68
C GLN A 79 -20.38 -1.84 11.89
N GLU A 80 -21.38 -2.72 11.79
CA GLU A 80 -21.29 -3.92 10.95
C GLU A 80 -21.15 -3.56 9.46
N SER A 81 -21.87 -2.54 9.00
CA SER A 81 -21.76 -2.05 7.63
C SER A 81 -20.38 -1.46 7.34
N GLN A 82 -19.82 -0.65 8.25
CA GLN A 82 -18.47 -0.10 8.13
C GLN A 82 -17.42 -1.21 8.05
N GLN A 83 -17.55 -2.22 8.91
CA GLN A 83 -16.67 -3.38 8.90
C GLN A 83 -16.74 -4.15 7.57
N LYS A 84 -17.95 -4.38 7.05
CA LYS A 84 -18.14 -5.03 5.74
C LYS A 84 -17.59 -4.20 4.59
N SER A 85 -17.76 -2.87 4.62
CA SER A 85 -17.19 -1.98 3.61
C SER A 85 -15.66 -2.00 3.64
N PHE A 86 -15.06 -1.89 4.83
CA PHE A 86 -13.61 -2.03 5.01
C PHE A 86 -13.10 -3.36 4.45
N GLU A 87 -13.73 -4.47 4.79
CA GLU A 87 -13.31 -5.80 4.32
C GLU A 87 -13.45 -5.90 2.80
N SER A 88 -14.61 -5.54 2.26
CA SER A 88 -14.88 -5.60 0.82
C SER A 88 -13.88 -4.78 0.01
N ASP A 89 -13.62 -3.54 0.42
CA ASP A 89 -12.72 -2.64 -0.30
C ASP A 89 -11.28 -3.12 -0.21
N TYR A 90 -10.84 -3.54 0.98
CA TYR A 90 -9.52 -4.12 1.18
C TYR A 90 -9.32 -5.37 0.32
N TYR A 91 -10.24 -6.34 0.39
CA TYR A 91 -10.15 -7.59 -0.37
C TYR A 91 -10.11 -7.31 -1.87
N SER A 92 -10.95 -6.40 -2.37
CA SER A 92 -10.96 -6.02 -3.78
C SER A 92 -9.62 -5.41 -4.21
N VAL A 93 -9.09 -4.44 -3.45
CA VAL A 93 -7.80 -3.81 -3.76
C VAL A 93 -6.67 -4.83 -3.73
N ALA A 94 -6.62 -5.66 -2.68
CA ALA A 94 -5.53 -6.60 -2.48
C ALA A 94 -5.55 -7.74 -3.51
N GLU A 95 -6.72 -8.29 -3.86
CA GLU A 95 -6.84 -9.29 -4.94
C GLU A 95 -6.45 -8.72 -6.29
N ASN A 96 -6.91 -7.50 -6.62
CA ASN A 96 -6.54 -6.81 -7.86
C ASN A 96 -5.03 -6.57 -7.92
N ALA A 97 -4.43 -6.04 -6.85
CA ALA A 97 -2.99 -5.81 -6.79
C ALA A 97 -2.20 -7.11 -6.97
N LEU A 98 -2.59 -8.21 -6.31
CA LEU A 98 -1.93 -9.50 -6.44
C LEU A 98 -2.07 -10.11 -7.84
N GLN A 99 -3.19 -9.87 -8.53
CA GLN A 99 -3.34 -10.27 -9.93
C GLN A 99 -2.43 -9.42 -10.83
N SER A 100 -2.38 -8.11 -10.62
CA SER A 100 -1.49 -7.20 -11.36
C SER A 100 0.00 -7.51 -11.17
N VAL A 101 0.40 -8.03 -10.00
CA VAL A 101 1.77 -8.54 -9.77
C VAL A 101 2.10 -9.65 -10.76
N LYS A 102 1.25 -10.68 -10.85
CA LYS A 102 1.50 -11.83 -11.73
C LYS A 102 1.66 -11.39 -13.19
N GLU A 103 0.84 -10.43 -13.61
CA GLU A 103 0.92 -9.85 -14.95
C GLU A 103 2.19 -9.03 -15.14
N SER A 104 2.60 -8.24 -14.14
CA SER A 104 3.85 -7.47 -14.16
C SER A 104 5.06 -8.39 -14.28
N PHE A 105 5.14 -9.42 -13.46
CA PHE A 105 6.21 -10.43 -13.51
C PHE A 105 6.20 -11.21 -14.83
N SER A 106 5.03 -11.50 -15.39
CA SER A 106 4.91 -12.13 -16.71
C SER A 106 5.46 -11.23 -17.83
N ARG A 107 5.15 -9.92 -17.80
CA ARG A 107 5.71 -8.93 -18.74
C ARG A 107 7.22 -8.81 -18.61
N LEU A 108 7.72 -8.72 -17.37
CA LEU A 108 9.15 -8.66 -17.07
C LEU A 108 9.86 -9.89 -17.64
N ASN A 109 9.39 -11.08 -17.27
CA ASN A 109 9.95 -12.35 -17.74
C ASN A 109 9.94 -12.45 -19.27
N SER A 110 8.84 -12.04 -19.90
CA SER A 110 8.73 -12.02 -21.36
C SER A 110 9.72 -11.05 -21.98
N GLY A 111 9.89 -9.84 -21.43
CA GLY A 111 10.84 -8.84 -21.91
C GLY A 111 12.29 -9.34 -21.90
N VAL A 112 12.73 -9.94 -20.79
CA VAL A 112 14.09 -10.50 -20.67
C VAL A 112 14.26 -11.72 -21.58
N LEU A 113 13.25 -12.58 -21.72
CA LEU A 113 13.27 -13.71 -22.65
C LEU A 113 13.40 -13.24 -24.11
N GLN A 114 12.68 -12.20 -24.51
CA GLN A 114 12.80 -11.63 -25.85
C GLN A 114 14.20 -11.07 -26.08
N LEU A 115 14.75 -10.33 -25.12
CA LEU A 115 16.13 -9.83 -25.21
C LEU A 115 17.14 -10.98 -25.40
N SER A 116 17.01 -12.05 -24.62
CA SER A 116 17.86 -13.24 -24.76
C SER A 116 17.81 -13.81 -26.19
N ARG A 117 16.61 -14.01 -26.72
CA ARG A 117 16.41 -14.54 -28.08
C ARG A 117 16.99 -13.62 -29.14
N MET A 118 16.78 -12.32 -29.02
CA MET A 118 17.35 -11.35 -29.95
C MET A 118 18.88 -11.44 -30.02
N TYR A 119 19.55 -11.61 -28.88
CA TYR A 119 21.00 -11.84 -28.86
C TYR A 119 21.40 -13.18 -29.48
N GLY A 120 20.65 -14.25 -29.22
CA GLY A 120 20.88 -15.56 -29.84
C GLY A 120 20.76 -15.52 -31.38
N GLU A 121 19.83 -14.73 -31.90
CA GLU A 121 19.61 -14.54 -33.35
C GLU A 121 20.65 -13.59 -33.98
N LEU A 122 21.06 -12.54 -33.27
CA LEU A 122 22.09 -11.60 -33.75
C LEU A 122 23.49 -12.23 -33.81
N TYR A 123 23.77 -13.16 -32.91
CA TYR A 123 25.03 -13.88 -32.81
C TYR A 123 24.78 -15.40 -32.91
N PRO A 124 24.38 -15.88 -34.11
CA PRO A 124 23.89 -17.23 -34.29
C PRO A 124 24.99 -18.27 -34.08
N ASP A 125 26.25 -17.92 -34.32
CA ASP A 125 27.39 -18.84 -34.25
C ASP A 125 28.03 -18.84 -32.86
N GLN A 126 28.14 -20.02 -32.26
CA GLN A 126 28.74 -20.20 -30.93
C GLN A 126 30.19 -19.71 -30.82
N ASP A 127 30.93 -19.63 -31.93
CA ASP A 127 32.35 -19.25 -31.96
C ASP A 127 32.56 -17.73 -31.88
N THR A 128 31.49 -16.95 -32.09
CA THR A 128 31.52 -15.49 -31.88
C THR A 128 31.48 -15.12 -30.39
N TRP A 129 31.02 -16.03 -29.54
CA TRP A 129 30.93 -15.83 -28.10
C TRP A 129 32.30 -16.11 -27.41
N PRO A 130 32.70 -15.30 -26.41
CA PRO A 130 31.93 -14.26 -25.72
C PRO A 130 32.07 -12.84 -26.32
N ASN A 131 32.72 -12.70 -27.47
CA ASN A 131 33.09 -11.41 -28.07
C ASN A 131 31.91 -10.81 -28.86
N VAL A 132 30.83 -10.49 -28.15
CA VAL A 132 29.58 -9.98 -28.72
C VAL A 132 29.20 -8.62 -28.14
N ALA A 133 28.80 -7.69 -29.00
CA ALA A 133 28.27 -6.39 -28.61
C ALA A 133 27.39 -5.81 -29.72
N TRP A 134 26.11 -5.58 -29.42
CA TRP A 134 25.10 -5.16 -30.38
C TRP A 134 25.16 -3.64 -30.61
N SER A 135 25.54 -3.23 -31.83
CA SER A 135 25.41 -1.84 -32.26
C SER A 135 23.95 -1.41 -32.29
N GLY A 136 23.59 -0.41 -31.48
CA GLY A 136 22.20 0.05 -31.32
C GLY A 136 21.44 -0.57 -30.15
N PHE A 137 22.11 -1.31 -29.25
CA PHE A 137 21.51 -1.91 -28.05
C PHE A 137 20.58 -0.94 -27.31
N HIS A 138 21.07 0.24 -26.92
CA HIS A 138 20.30 1.23 -26.15
C HIS A 138 19.04 1.72 -26.87
N SER A 139 19.12 1.92 -28.19
CA SER A 139 17.99 2.37 -29.01
C SER A 139 16.87 1.33 -29.07
N VAL A 140 17.23 0.04 -29.06
CA VAL A 140 16.24 -1.04 -29.15
C VAL A 140 15.74 -1.49 -27.78
N THR A 141 16.60 -1.50 -26.76
CA THR A 141 16.22 -1.90 -25.40
C THR A 141 15.41 -0.85 -24.67
N GLY A 142 15.52 0.43 -25.02
CA GLY A 142 14.71 1.51 -24.41
C GLY A 142 13.19 1.25 -24.45
N PRO A 143 12.59 1.02 -25.63
CA PRO A 143 11.17 0.65 -25.73
C PRO A 143 10.82 -0.68 -25.05
N LEU A 144 11.72 -1.69 -25.13
CA LEU A 144 11.52 -2.99 -24.50
C LEU A 144 11.44 -2.87 -22.96
N ARG A 145 12.30 -2.03 -22.39
CA ARG A 145 12.35 -1.69 -20.96
C ARG A 145 11.01 -1.12 -20.49
N THR A 146 10.52 -0.08 -21.17
CA THR A 146 9.24 0.58 -20.85
C THR A 146 8.05 -0.36 -20.97
N THR A 147 7.97 -1.15 -22.04
CA THR A 147 6.84 -2.06 -22.29
C THR A 147 6.82 -3.28 -21.38
N SER A 148 7.98 -3.71 -20.89
CA SER A 148 8.12 -4.88 -20.03
C SER A 148 8.15 -4.55 -18.54
N SER A 149 8.02 -3.26 -18.16
CA SER A 149 8.14 -2.79 -16.77
C SER A 149 9.47 -3.21 -16.11
N ILE A 150 10.56 -3.24 -16.89
CA ILE A 150 11.91 -3.55 -16.43
C ILE A 150 12.63 -2.23 -16.13
N GLU A 151 13.38 -2.13 -15.04
CA GLU A 151 14.14 -0.90 -14.75
C GLU A 151 15.41 -0.77 -15.58
N GLY A 152 16.08 -1.90 -15.82
CA GLY A 152 17.34 -1.98 -16.54
C GLY A 152 17.51 -3.35 -17.16
N LEU A 153 18.09 -3.40 -18.36
CA LEU A 153 18.38 -4.62 -19.11
C LEU A 153 19.90 -4.78 -19.21
N GLY A 154 20.40 -6.01 -19.19
CA GLY A 154 21.83 -6.30 -19.27
C GLY A 154 22.13 -7.62 -19.98
N ILE A 155 23.36 -7.74 -20.49
CA ILE A 155 23.86 -8.93 -21.20
C ILE A 155 25.15 -9.38 -20.56
N PHE A 156 25.24 -10.68 -20.29
CA PHE A 156 26.30 -11.30 -19.51
C PHE A 156 26.83 -12.55 -20.25
N PRO A 157 27.78 -12.42 -21.19
CA PRO A 157 28.36 -13.57 -21.87
C PRO A 157 29.12 -14.49 -20.90
N LEU A 158 29.14 -15.78 -21.20
CA LEU A 158 29.98 -16.75 -20.48
C LEU A 158 31.42 -16.67 -20.99
N VAL A 159 32.32 -16.15 -20.16
CA VAL A 159 33.74 -16.00 -20.49
C VAL A 159 34.55 -17.05 -19.75
N LEU A 160 35.21 -17.95 -20.49
CA LEU A 160 36.14 -18.91 -19.91
C LEU A 160 37.49 -18.24 -19.60
N PRO A 161 38.29 -18.76 -18.65
CA PRO A 161 39.58 -18.16 -18.26
C PRO A 161 40.54 -17.89 -19.43
N HIS A 162 40.58 -18.78 -20.42
CA HIS A 162 41.43 -18.61 -21.60
C HIS A 162 40.88 -17.60 -22.63
N GLN A 163 39.62 -17.17 -22.49
CA GLN A 163 38.96 -16.20 -23.38
C GLN A 163 39.00 -14.76 -22.85
N VAL A 164 39.43 -14.55 -21.59
CA VAL A 164 39.44 -13.24 -20.93
C VAL A 164 40.18 -12.18 -21.74
N ALA A 165 41.37 -12.52 -22.26
CA ALA A 165 42.19 -11.56 -23.00
C ALA A 165 41.49 -11.05 -24.27
N ASP A 166 40.86 -11.97 -25.02
CA ASP A 166 40.12 -11.65 -26.23
C ASP A 166 38.84 -10.86 -25.93
N TYR A 167 38.12 -11.25 -24.87
CA TYR A 167 36.93 -10.53 -24.38
C TYR A 167 37.26 -9.09 -23.99
N ASN A 168 38.27 -8.89 -23.14
CA ASN A 168 38.65 -7.56 -22.67
C ASN A 168 39.03 -6.65 -23.85
N LYS A 169 39.78 -7.20 -24.82
CA LYS A 169 40.16 -6.47 -26.04
C LYS A 169 38.94 -6.10 -26.87
N HIS A 170 38.04 -7.04 -27.12
CA HIS A 170 36.83 -6.81 -27.90
C HIS A 170 35.94 -5.72 -27.28
N THR A 171 35.64 -5.85 -25.98
CA THR A 171 34.81 -4.88 -25.26
C THR A 171 35.42 -3.48 -25.30
N LEU A 172 36.74 -3.37 -25.09
CA LEU A 172 37.45 -2.09 -25.20
C LEU A 172 37.35 -1.48 -26.60
N GLU A 173 37.56 -2.28 -27.64
CA GLU A 173 37.48 -1.82 -29.03
C GLU A 173 36.07 -1.37 -29.41
N TYR A 174 35.04 -2.09 -28.96
CA TYR A 174 33.64 -1.72 -29.18
C TYR A 174 33.32 -0.34 -28.61
N TYR A 175 33.62 -0.10 -27.34
CA TYR A 175 33.28 1.18 -26.71
C TYR A 175 34.16 2.32 -27.19
N LYS A 176 35.42 2.07 -27.57
CA LYS A 176 36.25 3.09 -28.26
C LYS A 176 35.64 3.56 -29.58
N ALA A 177 34.91 2.68 -30.27
CA ALA A 177 34.19 3.03 -31.49
C ALA A 177 32.88 3.80 -31.23
N HIS A 178 32.41 3.87 -29.98
CA HIS A 178 31.17 4.53 -29.57
C HIS A 178 31.45 5.54 -28.44
N PRO A 179 32.10 6.68 -28.74
CA PRO A 179 32.60 7.62 -27.72
C PRO A 179 31.50 8.17 -26.80
N ASP A 180 30.27 8.36 -27.31
CA ASP A 180 29.13 8.82 -26.51
C ASP A 180 28.73 7.81 -25.42
N GLU A 181 28.92 6.52 -25.70
CA GLU A 181 28.67 5.43 -24.74
C GLU A 181 29.88 5.24 -23.81
N TYR A 182 31.10 5.39 -24.32
CA TYR A 182 32.33 5.16 -23.57
C TYR A 182 32.38 5.93 -22.23
N GLU A 183 32.19 7.25 -22.25
CA GLU A 183 32.28 8.08 -21.04
C GLU A 183 31.19 7.74 -20.01
N THR A 184 30.05 7.27 -20.47
CA THR A 184 28.91 6.93 -19.61
C THR A 184 29.09 5.58 -18.94
N PHE A 185 29.66 4.60 -19.66
CA PHE A 185 29.68 3.20 -19.25
C PHE A 185 31.06 2.69 -18.77
N PHE A 186 32.15 3.44 -18.99
CA PHE A 186 33.53 3.18 -18.51
C PHE A 186 34.12 4.12 -17.43
N PRO A 187 33.38 4.74 -16.48
CA PRO A 187 34.02 5.66 -15.53
C PRO A 187 35.04 5.08 -14.53
N ILE A 188 35.28 3.76 -14.45
CA ILE A 188 36.24 3.21 -13.47
C ILE A 188 37.68 3.50 -13.90
N ARG A 189 38.18 4.68 -13.50
CA ARG A 189 39.55 5.16 -13.78
C ARG A 189 40.66 4.23 -13.25
N PHE A 190 40.32 3.34 -12.31
CA PHE A 190 41.28 2.47 -11.63
C PHE A 190 41.50 1.12 -12.35
N PHE A 191 40.69 0.80 -13.35
CA PHE A 191 40.78 -0.48 -14.08
C PHE A 191 41.13 -0.26 -15.54
N PRO A 192 41.95 -1.15 -16.15
CA PRO A 192 42.12 -1.13 -17.59
C PRO A 192 40.76 -1.35 -18.24
N ASN A 193 40.34 -0.42 -19.09
CA ASN A 193 39.03 -0.50 -19.73
C ASN A 193 38.88 -1.83 -20.48
N GLY A 194 37.74 -2.47 -20.25
CA GLY A 194 37.37 -3.78 -20.77
C GLY A 194 37.67 -4.94 -19.81
N SER A 195 38.38 -4.70 -18.70
CA SER A 195 38.71 -5.76 -17.74
C SER A 195 37.48 -6.26 -16.99
N ILE A 196 37.46 -7.56 -16.73
CA ILE A 196 36.48 -8.20 -15.84
C ILE A 196 36.85 -7.84 -14.39
N PHE A 197 35.91 -7.24 -13.66
CA PHE A 197 36.12 -6.81 -12.28
C PHE A 197 34.94 -7.21 -11.40
N MET A 198 35.16 -7.18 -10.10
CA MET A 198 34.11 -7.27 -9.09
C MET A 198 34.32 -6.16 -8.07
N GLN A 199 33.25 -5.78 -7.41
CA GLN A 199 33.27 -4.82 -6.33
C GLN A 199 32.64 -5.45 -5.10
N ASN A 200 33.33 -5.40 -3.95
CA ASN A 200 32.76 -5.92 -2.71
C ASN A 200 31.87 -4.86 -2.06
N ASN A 201 30.61 -4.80 -2.47
CA ASN A 201 29.64 -3.81 -1.98
C ASN A 201 29.20 -4.03 -0.52
N SER A 202 29.78 -5.02 0.17
CA SER A 202 29.64 -5.15 1.62
C SER A 202 30.64 -4.29 2.40
N GLN A 203 31.60 -3.66 1.73
CA GLN A 203 32.60 -2.76 2.32
C GLN A 203 32.17 -1.29 2.15
N VAL A 204 32.53 -0.45 3.12
CA VAL A 204 32.23 1.00 3.13
C VAL A 204 32.96 1.73 1.98
N ASP A 205 34.13 1.23 1.58
CA ASP A 205 34.85 1.68 0.39
C ASP A 205 35.03 0.49 -0.54
N PRO A 206 34.02 0.20 -1.38
CA PRO A 206 34.02 -0.97 -2.22
C PRO A 206 35.01 -0.73 -3.38
N THR A 207 36.30 -0.99 -3.17
CA THR A 207 37.31 -0.86 -4.23
C THR A 207 37.13 -1.98 -5.25
N PRO A 208 36.93 -1.69 -6.54
CA PRO A 208 36.87 -2.74 -7.54
C PRO A 208 38.20 -3.51 -7.57
N TYR A 209 38.14 -4.81 -7.85
CA TYR A 209 39.32 -5.67 -8.00
C TYR A 209 39.17 -6.60 -9.21
N ASP A 210 40.31 -6.97 -9.79
CA ASP A 210 40.38 -7.89 -10.93
C ASP A 210 40.12 -9.32 -10.43
N VAL A 211 39.00 -9.91 -10.85
CA VAL A 211 38.59 -11.25 -10.43
C VAL A 211 39.51 -12.32 -11.02
N THR A 212 40.22 -12.01 -12.09
CA THR A 212 41.04 -12.99 -12.82
C THR A 212 42.34 -13.34 -12.08
N ASN A 213 42.74 -12.53 -11.08
CA ASN A 213 44.00 -12.67 -10.35
C ASN A 213 43.97 -13.60 -9.11
N GLY A 214 42.99 -14.49 -8.97
CA GLY A 214 43.06 -15.55 -7.94
C GLY A 214 41.75 -16.07 -7.38
N ILE A 215 40.61 -15.49 -7.74
CA ILE A 215 39.30 -16.00 -7.33
C ILE A 215 38.69 -16.70 -8.54
N VAL A 216 38.85 -18.02 -8.61
CA VAL A 216 38.16 -18.83 -9.64
C VAL A 216 36.73 -19.05 -9.17
N PRO A 217 35.71 -18.56 -9.88
CA PRO A 217 34.32 -18.80 -9.51
C PRO A 217 33.99 -20.30 -9.47
N PRO A 218 32.95 -20.73 -8.74
CA PRO A 218 32.64 -22.15 -8.54
C PRO A 218 32.53 -22.98 -9.83
N TYR A 219 32.05 -22.34 -10.91
CA TYR A 219 31.85 -22.96 -12.22
C TYR A 219 32.96 -22.68 -13.24
N LYS A 220 34.11 -22.10 -12.83
CA LYS A 220 35.28 -21.84 -13.69
C LYS A 220 34.98 -21.00 -14.95
N PHE A 221 34.01 -20.09 -14.87
CA PHE A 221 33.72 -19.08 -15.88
C PHE A 221 33.38 -17.75 -15.21
N PHE A 222 33.43 -16.66 -15.98
CA PHE A 222 32.97 -15.33 -15.60
C PHE A 222 31.71 -14.95 -16.39
N ALA A 223 30.86 -14.09 -15.83
CA ALA A 223 29.69 -13.52 -16.49
C ALA A 223 29.73 -11.98 -16.40
N PRO A 224 30.71 -11.32 -17.05
CA PRO A 224 30.82 -9.87 -17.02
C PRO A 224 29.67 -9.19 -17.76
N VAL A 225 29.23 -8.03 -17.29
CA VAL A 225 28.30 -7.19 -18.06
C VAL A 225 29.01 -6.66 -19.31
N VAL A 226 28.51 -6.99 -20.50
CA VAL A 226 29.05 -6.43 -21.75
C VAL A 226 28.28 -5.19 -22.21
N GLN A 227 26.97 -5.18 -22.06
CA GLN A 227 26.09 -4.05 -22.39
C GLN A 227 24.92 -4.02 -21.41
N TYR A 228 24.48 -2.83 -21.01
CA TYR A 228 23.34 -2.65 -20.12
C TYR A 228 22.69 -1.28 -20.27
N THR A 229 21.43 -1.14 -19.88
CA THR A 229 20.77 0.16 -19.76
C THR A 229 20.92 0.69 -18.34
N ILE A 230 21.24 1.98 -18.21
CA ILE A 230 21.33 2.66 -16.90
C ILE A 230 20.01 2.51 -16.15
N SER A 231 20.11 2.10 -14.89
CA SER A 231 19.00 2.01 -13.93
C SER A 231 19.53 2.33 -12.54
N ALA A 232 18.63 2.44 -11.55
CA ALA A 232 19.02 2.63 -10.16
C ALA A 232 20.01 1.54 -9.68
N LEU A 233 19.82 0.29 -10.13
CA LEU A 233 20.68 -0.87 -9.79
C LEU A 233 22.05 -0.82 -10.46
N ALA A 234 22.07 -0.45 -11.74
CA ALA A 234 23.24 -0.60 -12.59
C ALA A 234 24.04 0.69 -12.77
N GLY A 235 23.60 1.83 -12.21
CA GLY A 235 24.31 3.11 -12.23
C GLY A 235 25.12 3.42 -13.50
N ASN A 236 26.24 4.10 -13.32
CA ASN A 236 27.26 4.21 -14.36
C ASN A 236 28.41 3.23 -14.04
N SER A 237 29.18 2.84 -15.05
CA SER A 237 30.44 2.07 -14.89
C SER A 237 30.35 0.57 -14.60
N TYR A 238 29.30 -0.13 -15.03
CA TYR A 238 29.18 -1.57 -14.76
C TYR A 238 29.69 -2.47 -15.87
N VAL A 239 30.17 -1.94 -17.00
CA VAL A 239 30.74 -2.79 -18.06
C VAL A 239 32.00 -3.48 -17.56
N GLY A 240 31.99 -4.82 -17.59
CA GLY A 240 33.03 -5.67 -17.01
C GLY A 240 32.70 -6.21 -15.62
N TYR A 241 31.64 -5.73 -14.96
CA TYR A 241 31.24 -6.22 -13.64
C TYR A 241 30.79 -7.69 -13.72
N ASP A 242 31.48 -8.60 -13.02
CA ASP A 242 31.17 -10.02 -13.03
C ASP A 242 30.05 -10.37 -12.06
N ILE A 243 28.83 -10.57 -12.59
CA ILE A 243 27.69 -10.97 -11.76
C ILE A 243 27.87 -12.37 -11.17
N HIS A 244 28.69 -13.24 -11.76
CA HIS A 244 28.85 -14.60 -11.26
C HIS A 244 29.76 -14.68 -10.02
N ALA A 245 30.70 -13.74 -9.88
CA ALA A 245 31.57 -13.64 -8.71
C ALA A 245 30.85 -13.02 -7.49
N ASP A 246 29.76 -12.28 -7.72
CA ASP A 246 28.98 -11.65 -6.67
C ASP A 246 28.01 -12.64 -5.98
N PRO A 247 28.11 -12.82 -4.65
CA PRO A 247 27.20 -13.69 -3.89
C PRO A 247 25.71 -13.37 -4.08
N ARG A 248 25.35 -12.12 -4.37
CA ARG A 248 23.96 -11.69 -4.54
C ARG A 248 23.31 -12.28 -5.79
N TYR A 249 24.10 -12.45 -6.86
CA TYR A 249 23.59 -12.91 -8.15
C TYR A 249 23.90 -14.38 -8.43
N VAL A 250 24.85 -14.98 -7.70
CA VAL A 250 25.28 -16.37 -7.92
C VAL A 250 24.12 -17.38 -7.82
N GLY A 251 23.13 -17.12 -6.95
CA GLY A 251 21.93 -17.96 -6.82
C GLY A 251 21.13 -18.03 -8.11
N GLY A 252 20.80 -16.88 -8.71
CA GLY A 252 20.07 -16.81 -9.98
C GLY A 252 20.84 -17.44 -11.15
N VAL A 253 22.15 -17.20 -11.23
CA VAL A 253 23.02 -17.80 -12.25
C VAL A 253 23.01 -19.33 -12.13
N LYS A 254 23.14 -19.86 -10.91
CA LYS A 254 23.08 -21.29 -10.62
C LYS A 254 21.75 -21.91 -11.02
N SER A 255 20.63 -21.26 -10.69
CA SER A 255 19.28 -21.74 -11.03
C SER A 255 19.11 -21.87 -12.54
N VAL A 256 19.56 -20.86 -13.33
CA VAL A 256 19.52 -20.94 -14.79
C VAL A 256 20.36 -22.10 -15.30
N ILE A 257 21.62 -22.22 -14.86
CA ILE A 257 22.53 -23.29 -15.33
C ILE A 257 21.95 -24.68 -15.03
N ASN A 258 21.50 -24.89 -13.79
CA ASN A 258 20.92 -26.17 -13.37
C ASN A 258 19.68 -26.51 -14.22
N CYS A 259 18.81 -25.54 -14.47
CA CYS A 259 17.66 -25.72 -15.36
C CYS A 259 18.09 -26.10 -16.78
N THR A 260 19.07 -25.39 -17.35
CA THR A 260 19.56 -25.64 -18.71
C THR A 260 20.31 -26.95 -18.88
N ASN A 261 20.78 -27.57 -17.81
CA ASN A 261 21.40 -28.89 -17.84
C ASN A 261 20.40 -30.03 -17.64
N THR A 262 19.25 -29.75 -17.01
CA THR A 262 18.29 -30.78 -16.59
C THR A 262 17.23 -31.05 -17.67
N TYR A 263 16.76 -30.02 -18.37
CA TYR A 263 15.59 -30.13 -19.24
C TYR A 263 15.92 -30.27 -20.73
N ASN A 264 14.92 -30.71 -21.51
CA ASN A 264 15.03 -30.80 -22.97
C ASN A 264 15.09 -29.41 -23.65
N GLU A 265 15.49 -29.36 -24.92
CA GLU A 265 15.65 -28.11 -25.68
C GLU A 265 14.44 -27.18 -25.61
N THR A 266 13.24 -27.66 -25.94
CA THR A 266 12.01 -26.84 -25.96
C THR A 266 11.78 -26.15 -24.62
N ARG A 267 11.98 -26.88 -23.52
CA ARG A 267 11.78 -26.35 -22.18
C ARG A 267 12.88 -25.39 -21.74
N ARG A 268 14.13 -25.66 -22.13
CA ARG A 268 15.26 -24.76 -21.86
C ARG A 268 15.07 -23.38 -22.49
N LEU A 269 14.53 -23.35 -23.71
CA LEU A 269 14.30 -22.11 -24.47
C LEU A 269 13.08 -21.29 -24.02
N THR A 270 12.22 -21.85 -23.17
CA THR A 270 10.93 -21.23 -22.83
C THR A 270 10.67 -21.08 -21.34
N SER A 271 11.27 -21.94 -20.51
CA SER A 271 10.96 -22.02 -19.08
C SER A 271 12.19 -21.86 -18.17
N CYS A 272 13.41 -21.96 -18.69
CA CYS A 272 14.58 -21.74 -17.85
C CYS A 272 14.81 -20.25 -17.62
N ALA A 273 14.70 -19.85 -16.37
CA ALA A 273 15.02 -18.53 -15.88
C ALA A 273 15.42 -18.65 -14.40
N GLY A 274 16.05 -17.60 -13.88
CA GLY A 274 16.38 -17.47 -12.47
C GLY A 274 16.16 -16.04 -12.02
N ILE A 275 15.84 -15.86 -10.75
CA ILE A 275 15.84 -14.55 -10.10
C ILE A 275 16.88 -14.56 -8.99
N THR A 276 17.64 -13.48 -8.89
CA THR A 276 18.71 -13.36 -7.89
C THR A 276 18.14 -13.04 -6.52
N GLU A 277 19.00 -13.05 -5.50
CA GLU A 277 18.60 -12.54 -4.20
C GLU A 277 18.28 -11.03 -4.29
N VAL A 278 17.41 -10.58 -3.38
CA VAL A 278 17.07 -9.17 -3.26
C VAL A 278 18.21 -8.41 -2.58
N THR A 279 18.49 -7.21 -3.06
CA THR A 279 19.52 -6.31 -2.52
C THR A 279 18.88 -4.97 -2.19
N PRO A 280 19.16 -4.36 -1.02
CA PRO A 280 18.69 -3.03 -0.71
C PRO A 280 19.33 -1.98 -1.61
N MET A 281 18.57 -0.94 -1.93
CA MET A 281 19.02 0.26 -2.64
C MET A 281 18.66 1.52 -1.83
N PRO A 282 19.43 2.61 -1.93
CA PRO A 282 20.71 2.72 -2.63
C PRO A 282 21.81 1.89 -1.96
N TRP A 283 22.92 1.65 -2.67
CA TRP A 283 24.09 1.00 -2.08
C TRP A 283 24.92 1.99 -1.27
N TYR A 284 25.63 1.44 -0.28
CA TYR A 284 26.68 2.17 0.44
C TYR A 284 27.68 2.76 -0.56
N SER A 285 27.99 4.03 -0.39
CA SER A 285 28.99 4.75 -1.18
C SER A 285 29.91 5.55 -0.27
N ILE A 286 31.01 6.06 -0.82
CA ILE A 286 31.93 6.93 -0.07
C ILE A 286 31.23 8.24 0.28
N GLU A 287 30.39 8.74 -0.63
CA GLU A 287 29.60 9.95 -0.48
C GLU A 287 28.46 9.78 0.53
N GLU A 288 27.85 8.59 0.56
CA GLU A 288 26.73 8.23 1.43
C GLU A 288 26.96 6.84 2.04
N PRO A 289 27.70 6.75 3.17
CA PRO A 289 28.09 5.49 3.79
C PRO A 289 26.98 4.82 4.61
N ASP A 290 25.83 5.47 4.76
CA ASP A 290 24.64 4.93 5.42
C ASP A 290 23.38 5.43 4.70
N PRO A 291 23.14 4.98 3.45
CA PRO A 291 22.02 5.45 2.67
C PRO A 291 20.70 4.96 3.27
N VAL A 292 19.69 5.82 3.26
CA VAL A 292 18.34 5.41 3.64
C VAL A 292 17.81 4.47 2.55
N ILE A 293 17.56 3.22 2.93
CA ILE A 293 17.02 2.21 2.00
C ILE A 293 15.65 2.68 1.52
N ASP A 294 15.53 2.86 0.21
CA ASP A 294 14.30 3.29 -0.47
C ASP A 294 13.62 2.13 -1.21
N ASP A 295 14.41 1.17 -1.68
CA ASP A 295 13.95 0.07 -2.51
C ASP A 295 14.70 -1.23 -2.23
N MET A 296 14.12 -2.33 -2.72
CA MET A 296 14.72 -3.63 -2.81
C MET A 296 14.74 -4.03 -4.29
N MET A 297 15.88 -4.51 -4.79
CA MET A 297 15.99 -4.90 -6.18
C MET A 297 16.52 -6.32 -6.35
N ALA A 298 16.10 -6.97 -7.43
CA ALA A 298 16.60 -8.28 -7.86
C ALA A 298 16.86 -8.28 -9.37
N VAL A 299 17.56 -9.29 -9.88
CA VAL A 299 17.82 -9.45 -11.32
C VAL A 299 17.17 -10.74 -11.80
N PHE A 300 16.34 -10.63 -12.83
CA PHE A 300 15.88 -11.78 -13.61
C PHE A 300 16.94 -12.14 -14.63
N LEU A 301 17.18 -13.44 -14.82
CA LEU A 301 18.15 -13.98 -15.76
C LEU A 301 17.46 -15.00 -16.68
N HIS A 302 17.65 -14.84 -17.98
CA HIS A 302 17.32 -15.85 -19.00
C HIS A 302 18.61 -16.35 -19.66
N PRO A 303 18.72 -17.65 -19.96
CA PRO A 303 19.84 -18.19 -20.71
C PRO A 303 19.81 -17.69 -22.16
N ILE A 304 20.98 -17.41 -22.72
CA ILE A 304 21.14 -17.14 -24.15
C ILE A 304 21.70 -18.38 -24.82
N PHE A 305 21.05 -18.79 -25.91
CA PHE A 305 21.50 -19.85 -26.79
C PHE A 305 21.71 -19.29 -28.20
N PRO A 306 22.81 -19.59 -28.90
CA PRO A 306 22.99 -19.19 -30.29
C PRO A 306 21.97 -19.88 -31.19
N ALA A 307 21.44 -19.18 -32.20
CA ALA A 307 20.44 -19.73 -33.11
C ALA A 307 20.93 -20.96 -33.90
N SER A 308 22.25 -21.07 -34.18
CA SER A 308 22.82 -22.27 -34.83
C SER A 308 22.92 -23.48 -33.89
N ASN A 309 22.88 -23.27 -32.57
CA ASN A 309 23.09 -24.33 -31.58
C ASN A 309 22.36 -24.05 -30.25
N HIS A 310 21.08 -24.45 -30.17
CA HIS A 310 20.26 -24.34 -28.96
C HIS A 310 20.69 -25.24 -27.80
N SER A 311 21.70 -26.10 -27.98
CA SER A 311 22.18 -26.99 -26.91
C SER A 311 23.22 -26.35 -26.00
N LYS A 312 23.91 -25.30 -26.49
CA LYS A 312 25.05 -24.68 -25.81
C LYS A 312 24.67 -23.33 -25.22
N LEU A 313 24.69 -23.25 -23.90
CA LEU A 313 24.56 -21.98 -23.17
C LEU A 313 25.80 -21.11 -23.43
N VAL A 314 25.61 -19.86 -23.85
CA VAL A 314 26.71 -18.93 -24.17
C VAL A 314 26.70 -17.64 -23.34
N GLY A 315 25.63 -17.38 -22.60
CA GLY A 315 25.48 -16.16 -21.81
C GLY A 315 24.13 -16.09 -21.13
N PHE A 316 23.86 -14.92 -20.54
CA PHE A 316 22.60 -14.57 -19.92
C PHE A 316 22.14 -13.22 -20.43
N ALA A 317 20.83 -13.06 -20.59
CA ALA A 317 20.19 -11.76 -20.60
C ALA A 317 19.57 -11.54 -19.23
N GLY A 318 19.56 -10.32 -18.74
CA GLY A 318 18.90 -10.02 -17.49
C GLY A 318 18.16 -8.71 -17.45
N GLY A 319 17.22 -8.64 -16.52
CA GLY A 319 16.38 -7.48 -16.26
C GLY A 319 16.31 -7.20 -14.77
N SER A 320 16.56 -5.96 -14.36
CA SER A 320 16.41 -5.55 -12.97
C SER A 320 14.94 -5.32 -12.61
N LEU A 321 14.51 -5.92 -11.50
CA LEU A 321 13.24 -5.72 -10.82
C LEU A 321 13.45 -4.71 -9.70
N SER A 322 12.69 -3.61 -9.70
CA SER A 322 12.47 -2.74 -8.53
C SER A 322 11.17 -3.14 -7.85
N TRP A 323 11.22 -3.42 -6.54
CA TRP A 323 10.00 -3.70 -5.79
C TRP A 323 9.17 -2.43 -5.61
N ALA A 324 9.78 -1.26 -5.37
CA ALA A 324 9.10 0.01 -5.29
C ALA A 324 8.37 0.38 -6.60
N THR A 325 9.03 0.32 -7.75
CA THR A 325 8.36 0.56 -9.04
C THR A 325 7.25 -0.47 -9.28
N THR A 326 7.49 -1.74 -8.96
CA THR A 326 6.47 -2.79 -9.11
C THR A 326 5.24 -2.51 -8.25
N LEU A 327 5.44 -2.21 -6.96
CA LEU A 327 4.35 -1.89 -6.02
C LEU A 327 3.57 -0.63 -6.45
N THR A 328 4.27 0.40 -6.95
CA THR A 328 3.65 1.62 -7.50
C THR A 328 2.72 1.32 -8.67
N ASN A 329 3.10 0.36 -9.53
CA ASN A 329 2.34 0.03 -10.74
C ASN A 329 1.14 -0.91 -10.47
N ILE A 330 1.18 -1.72 -9.41
CA ILE A 330 0.15 -2.72 -9.10
C ILE A 330 -0.88 -2.21 -8.08
N VAL A 331 -0.45 -1.40 -7.11
CA VAL A 331 -1.33 -0.92 -6.05
C VAL A 331 -1.90 0.40 -6.55
N PRO A 332 -3.23 0.50 -6.71
CA PRO A 332 -3.81 1.72 -7.22
C PRO A 332 -3.50 2.89 -6.30
N SER A 333 -3.27 4.07 -6.86
CA SER A 333 -2.84 5.23 -6.08
C SER A 333 -3.82 5.66 -4.99
N PHE A 334 -5.11 5.33 -5.11
CA PHE A 334 -6.13 5.59 -4.08
C PHE A 334 -6.08 4.62 -2.89
N ALA A 335 -5.39 3.48 -3.02
CA ALA A 335 -5.21 2.54 -1.94
C ALA A 335 -4.02 2.98 -1.08
N HIS A 336 -4.35 3.64 0.03
CA HIS A 336 -3.37 4.16 0.97
C HIS A 336 -3.26 3.27 2.20
N ASN A 337 -2.11 3.32 2.86
CA ASN A 337 -1.82 2.66 4.12
C ASN A 337 -2.08 1.13 4.06
N ILE A 338 -1.56 0.47 3.03
CA ILE A 338 -1.54 -0.99 2.93
C ILE A 338 -0.09 -1.44 3.11
N ASP A 339 0.15 -2.40 4.00
CA ASP A 339 1.45 -3.02 4.17
C ASP A 339 1.64 -4.14 3.13
N CYS A 340 2.70 -4.02 2.35
CA CYS A 340 3.14 -4.94 1.32
C CYS A 340 4.38 -5.70 1.81
N VAL A 341 4.19 -6.94 2.24
CA VAL A 341 5.24 -7.81 2.75
C VAL A 341 5.71 -8.74 1.65
N VAL A 342 6.96 -8.60 1.26
CA VAL A 342 7.59 -9.42 0.25
C VAL A 342 8.47 -10.47 0.91
N GLN A 343 8.27 -11.72 0.52
CA GLN A 343 9.14 -12.84 0.87
C GLN A 343 9.93 -13.21 -0.39
N ALA A 344 11.25 -13.04 -0.34
CA ALA A 344 12.17 -13.33 -1.44
C ALA A 344 13.27 -14.27 -0.92
N HIS A 345 13.21 -15.55 -1.31
CA HIS A 345 14.09 -16.58 -0.75
C HIS A 345 14.00 -16.66 0.79
N SER A 346 15.14 -16.47 1.47
CA SER A 346 15.30 -16.41 2.93
C SER A 346 15.03 -15.02 3.51
N SER A 347 14.88 -14.00 2.66
CA SER A 347 14.72 -12.61 3.05
C SER A 347 13.26 -12.17 3.04
N TRP A 348 12.91 -11.33 4.01
CA TRP A 348 11.60 -10.71 4.14
C TRP A 348 11.79 -9.21 4.28
N PHE A 349 10.90 -8.43 3.71
CA PHE A 349 10.90 -6.98 3.85
C PHE A 349 9.49 -6.43 3.63
N THR A 350 9.24 -5.26 4.22
CA THR A 350 7.92 -4.63 4.21
C THR A 350 8.00 -3.24 3.61
N PHE A 351 7.05 -2.95 2.71
CA PHE A 351 6.73 -1.60 2.26
C PHE A 351 5.37 -1.19 2.81
N THR A 352 5.15 0.10 3.04
CA THR A 352 3.82 0.66 3.29
C THR A 352 3.46 1.57 2.13
N MET A 353 2.29 1.36 1.54
CA MET A 353 1.78 2.20 0.45
C MET A 353 1.28 3.53 1.01
N VAL A 354 1.95 4.65 0.74
CA VAL A 354 1.57 5.98 1.21
C VAL A 354 1.30 6.85 -0.02
N HIS A 355 0.05 7.29 -0.21
CA HIS A 355 -0.34 8.12 -1.36
C HIS A 355 0.00 7.53 -2.74
N GLY A 356 -0.03 6.19 -2.86
CA GLY A 356 0.32 5.49 -4.10
C GLY A 356 1.83 5.28 -4.30
N THR A 357 2.65 5.74 -3.36
CA THR A 357 4.10 5.53 -3.36
C THR A 357 4.45 4.52 -2.26
N PRO A 358 5.17 3.43 -2.58
CA PRO A 358 5.66 2.51 -1.57
C PRO A 358 6.80 3.15 -0.78
N VAL A 359 6.71 3.08 0.54
CA VAL A 359 7.75 3.53 1.47
C VAL A 359 8.34 2.30 2.15
N PHE A 360 9.65 2.11 2.05
CA PHE A 360 10.33 0.99 2.70
C PHE A 360 10.21 1.13 4.23
N LYS A 361 9.58 0.14 4.86
CA LYS A 361 9.33 0.11 6.31
C LYS A 361 10.48 -0.57 7.07
N GLY A 362 11.16 -1.51 6.40
CA GLY A 362 12.28 -2.26 6.96
C GLY A 362 12.27 -3.74 6.59
N PHE A 363 13.32 -4.43 7.03
CA PHE A 363 13.44 -5.88 6.90
C PHE A 363 12.48 -6.63 7.85
N GLY A 364 12.04 -7.80 7.42
CA GLY A 364 11.08 -8.63 8.12
C GLY A 364 9.63 -8.39 7.71
N ASP A 365 8.74 -9.16 8.33
CA ASP A 365 7.30 -8.94 8.27
C ASP A 365 6.89 -7.93 9.35
N LEU A 366 6.78 -6.65 8.97
CA LEU A 366 6.54 -5.52 9.84
C LEU A 366 5.06 -5.05 9.83
N HIS A 367 4.14 -5.91 9.38
CA HIS A 367 2.71 -5.61 9.47
C HIS A 367 2.23 -5.52 10.92
N GLU A 368 1.16 -4.80 11.15
CA GLU A 368 0.50 -4.74 12.45
C GLU A 368 -0.23 -6.06 12.76
N ARG A 369 0.21 -6.76 13.81
CA ARG A 369 -0.29 -8.11 14.19
C ARG A 369 -1.81 -8.22 14.38
N LYS A 370 -2.50 -7.14 14.73
CA LYS A 370 -3.98 -7.15 14.88
C LYS A 370 -4.71 -7.36 13.54
N PHE A 371 -4.04 -7.09 12.41
CA PHE A 371 -4.57 -7.28 11.06
C PHE A 371 -4.09 -8.56 10.38
N SER A 372 -3.37 -9.46 11.07
CA SER A 372 -2.91 -10.72 10.48
C SER A 372 -4.05 -11.59 9.91
N LYS A 373 -5.28 -11.43 10.42
CA LYS A 373 -6.47 -12.14 9.90
C LYS A 373 -6.88 -11.72 8.48
N TYR A 374 -6.45 -10.54 8.02
CA TYR A 374 -6.74 -10.01 6.68
C TYR A 374 -5.65 -10.34 5.66
N LYS A 375 -4.75 -11.26 5.99
CA LYS A 375 -3.68 -11.68 5.09
C LYS A 375 -4.23 -12.15 3.74
N ILE A 376 -3.80 -11.51 2.66
CA ILE A 376 -3.93 -12.08 1.31
C ILE A 376 -2.53 -12.28 0.75
N LYS A 377 -2.24 -13.51 0.33
CA LYS A 377 -0.92 -13.92 -0.15
C LYS A 377 -1.04 -14.47 -1.57
N SER A 378 -0.14 -14.05 -2.45
CA SER A 378 0.03 -14.66 -3.77
C SER A 378 1.51 -14.86 -4.09
N GLY A 379 1.80 -15.92 -4.85
CA GLY A 379 3.12 -16.07 -5.47
C GLY A 379 3.28 -14.97 -6.51
N ALA A 380 4.34 -14.17 -6.40
CA ALA A 380 4.63 -13.10 -7.35
C ALA A 380 5.08 -13.67 -8.70
N LEU A 381 5.72 -14.84 -8.69
CA LEU A 381 6.19 -15.54 -9.89
C LEU A 381 5.09 -16.41 -10.52
N SER A 382 4.98 -16.33 -11.84
CA SER A 382 4.10 -17.18 -12.67
C SER A 382 4.50 -18.67 -12.55
N PRO A 383 3.55 -19.62 -12.67
CA PRO A 383 3.85 -21.05 -12.75
C PRO A 383 4.84 -21.45 -13.85
N SER A 384 5.06 -20.61 -14.87
CA SER A 384 6.09 -20.83 -15.88
C SER A 384 7.53 -20.72 -15.35
N LEU A 385 7.75 -20.04 -14.23
CA LEU A 385 9.04 -19.93 -13.51
C LEU A 385 9.21 -21.01 -12.43
N ASN A 386 8.14 -21.75 -12.08
CA ASN A 386 8.03 -22.50 -10.83
C ASN A 386 8.77 -23.84 -10.74
N GLU A 387 9.47 -24.29 -11.78
CA GLU A 387 10.17 -25.59 -11.71
C GLU A 387 11.67 -25.51 -11.49
N ALA A 388 12.31 -24.41 -11.89
CA ALA A 388 13.76 -24.22 -11.67
C ALA A 388 14.07 -23.53 -10.35
N ASP A 389 13.09 -22.82 -9.78
CA ASP A 389 13.29 -21.97 -8.62
C ASP A 389 12.56 -22.56 -7.41
N GLU A 390 13.30 -23.26 -6.54
CA GLU A 390 12.87 -23.56 -5.17
C GLU A 390 12.58 -22.25 -4.39
N ASN A 391 12.96 -21.09 -4.96
CA ASN A 391 12.92 -19.77 -4.35
C ASN A 391 11.72 -18.92 -4.81
N SER A 392 10.54 -19.43 -4.50
CA SER A 392 9.29 -18.70 -4.71
C SER A 392 9.28 -17.30 -4.04
N HIS A 393 9.11 -16.26 -4.85
CA HIS A 393 8.84 -14.91 -4.35
C HIS A 393 7.35 -14.78 -4.06
N TRP A 394 7.00 -14.26 -2.89
CA TRP A 394 5.61 -14.05 -2.49
C TRP A 394 5.38 -12.60 -2.12
N LEU A 395 4.24 -12.07 -2.55
CA LEU A 395 3.70 -10.83 -2.03
C LEU A 395 2.54 -11.14 -1.09
N THR A 396 2.57 -10.55 0.09
CA THR A 396 1.49 -10.62 1.07
C THR A 396 1.04 -9.21 1.39
N LEU A 397 -0.26 -8.96 1.31
CA LEU A 397 -0.85 -7.66 1.64
C LEU A 397 -1.55 -7.75 2.99
N TYR A 398 -1.50 -6.66 3.75
CA TYR A 398 -2.22 -6.45 5.01
C TYR A 398 -2.75 -5.01 5.08
N PRO A 399 -3.93 -4.77 5.65
CA PRO A 399 -4.37 -3.42 5.97
C PRO A 399 -3.59 -2.91 7.20
N THR A 400 -3.43 -1.60 7.29
CA THR A 400 -2.89 -0.91 8.48
C THR A 400 -4.01 -0.34 9.34
N GLN A 401 -3.65 0.20 10.51
CA GLN A 401 -4.59 0.91 11.38
C GLN A 401 -5.14 2.15 10.70
N GLU A 402 -4.30 2.90 9.99
CA GLU A 402 -4.71 4.11 9.29
C GLU A 402 -5.72 3.79 8.17
N PHE A 403 -5.55 2.66 7.46
CA PHE A 403 -6.55 2.21 6.49
C PHE A 403 -7.85 1.78 7.17
N HIS A 404 -7.77 1.09 8.31
CA HIS A 404 -8.95 0.72 9.10
C HIS A 404 -9.72 1.93 9.66
N ASP A 405 -9.01 2.92 10.19
CA ASP A 405 -9.60 4.12 10.81
C ASP A 405 -10.25 5.06 9.78
N ALA A 406 -9.86 4.96 8.51
CA ALA A 406 -10.56 5.64 7.42
C ALA A 406 -12.03 5.18 7.28
N TYR A 407 -12.34 3.94 7.66
CA TYR A 407 -13.69 3.38 7.65
C TYR A 407 -14.40 3.51 9.00
N HIS A 408 -13.64 3.34 10.10
CA HIS A 408 -14.14 3.41 11.47
C HIS A 408 -13.95 4.81 12.06
N ASN A 409 -14.72 5.77 11.54
CA ASN A 409 -14.79 7.12 12.08
C ASN A 409 -15.99 7.30 13.04
N ASP A 410 -16.02 8.42 13.77
CA ASP A 410 -17.11 8.78 14.70
C ASP A 410 -18.46 9.10 14.00
N SER A 411 -18.58 8.87 12.69
CA SER A 411 -19.79 9.15 11.92
C SER A 411 -21.03 8.40 12.44
N PRO A 412 -20.99 7.10 12.81
CA PRO A 412 -22.15 6.40 13.35
C PRO A 412 -22.62 7.01 14.68
N LEU A 413 -21.68 7.48 15.52
CA LEU A 413 -22.02 8.15 16.77
C LEU A 413 -22.73 9.47 16.50
N LEU A 414 -22.19 10.28 15.58
CA LEU A 414 -22.81 11.55 15.19
C LEU A 414 -24.21 11.34 14.59
N GLN A 415 -24.39 10.31 13.76
CA GLN A 415 -25.69 9.94 13.19
C GLN A 415 -26.68 9.45 14.27
N ALA A 416 -26.22 8.63 15.22
CA ALA A 416 -27.04 8.17 16.34
C ALA A 416 -27.47 9.34 17.25
N LEU A 417 -26.55 10.27 17.56
CA LEU A 417 -26.86 11.49 18.31
C LEU A 417 -27.86 12.38 17.57
N GLY A 418 -27.72 12.51 16.25
CA GLY A 418 -28.69 13.21 15.40
C GLY A 418 -30.09 12.59 15.49
N LEU A 419 -30.18 11.26 15.46
CA LEU A 419 -31.46 10.55 15.60
C LEU A 419 -32.09 10.77 16.97
N VAL A 420 -31.32 10.65 18.06
CA VAL A 420 -31.79 10.94 19.42
C VAL A 420 -32.30 12.38 19.54
N ALA A 421 -31.59 13.36 18.97
CA ALA A 421 -31.99 14.75 18.98
C ALA A 421 -33.36 14.96 18.30
N VAL A 422 -33.64 14.25 17.19
CA VAL A 422 -34.95 14.27 16.53
C VAL A 422 -36.05 13.73 17.45
N PHE A 423 -35.82 12.61 18.14
CA PHE A 423 -36.80 12.07 19.08
C PHE A 423 -37.07 13.00 20.27
N VAL A 424 -36.03 13.62 20.82
CA VAL A 424 -36.16 14.62 21.89
C VAL A 424 -36.96 15.83 21.41
N LEU A 425 -36.69 16.32 20.20
CA LEU A 425 -37.44 17.42 19.59
C LEU A 425 -38.91 17.04 19.38
N CYS A 426 -39.20 15.85 18.87
CA CYS A 426 -40.57 15.35 18.70
C CYS A 426 -41.31 15.24 20.05
N ALA A 427 -40.67 14.68 21.07
CA ALA A 427 -41.23 14.60 22.42
C ALA A 427 -41.53 16.00 22.99
N PHE A 428 -40.64 16.95 22.76
CA PHE A 428 -40.81 18.35 23.15
C PHE A 428 -41.99 19.02 22.41
N LEU A 429 -42.13 18.79 21.09
CA LEU A 429 -43.25 19.30 20.31
C LEU A 429 -44.59 18.71 20.78
N PHE A 430 -44.65 17.41 21.07
CA PHE A 430 -45.85 16.77 21.64
C PHE A 430 -46.19 17.35 23.01
N TYR A 431 -45.18 17.64 23.83
CA TYR A 431 -45.39 18.28 25.12
C TYR A 431 -45.98 19.68 24.97
N ILE A 432 -45.44 20.51 24.06
CA ILE A 432 -45.98 21.85 23.77
C ILE A 432 -47.41 21.76 23.24
N TYR A 433 -47.65 20.89 22.25
CA TYR A 433 -48.97 20.70 21.66
C TYR A 433 -50.01 20.35 22.72
N ASP A 434 -49.66 19.45 23.63
CA ASP A 434 -50.53 19.04 24.71
C ASP A 434 -50.80 20.17 25.73
N LEU A 435 -49.81 21.02 26.03
CA LEU A 435 -50.03 22.22 26.84
C LEU A 435 -51.02 23.18 26.19
N LEU A 436 -50.92 23.38 24.88
CA LEU A 436 -51.83 24.24 24.12
C LEU A 436 -53.25 23.65 24.10
N MET A 437 -53.39 22.35 23.85
CA MET A 437 -54.67 21.65 23.85
C MET A 437 -55.36 21.70 25.22
N LYS A 438 -54.61 21.50 26.32
CA LYS A 438 -55.14 21.65 27.68
C LYS A 438 -55.74 23.03 27.91
N ARG A 439 -55.02 24.08 27.49
CA ARG A 439 -55.50 25.46 27.63
C ARG A 439 -56.80 25.69 26.85
N GLU A 440 -56.89 25.14 25.65
CA GLU A 440 -58.10 25.23 24.85
C GLU A 440 -59.27 24.44 25.46
N PHE A 441 -59.04 23.21 25.93
CA PHE A 441 -60.06 22.42 26.60
C PHE A 441 -60.58 23.11 27.86
N SER A 442 -59.70 23.64 28.71
CA SER A 442 -60.12 24.41 29.88
C SER A 442 -60.95 25.63 29.50
N ARG A 443 -60.58 26.35 28.42
CA ARG A 443 -61.39 27.45 27.88
C ARG A 443 -62.76 26.97 27.41
N ARG A 444 -62.83 25.90 26.61
CA ARG A 444 -64.10 25.33 26.12
C ARG A 444 -64.98 24.85 27.27
N GLN A 445 -64.39 24.21 28.28
CA GLN A 445 -65.11 23.76 29.47
C GLN A 445 -65.68 24.94 30.26
N ALA A 446 -64.89 26.00 30.46
CA ALA A 446 -65.36 27.22 31.10
C ALA A 446 -66.53 27.85 30.32
N VAL A 447 -66.45 27.91 28.99
CA VAL A 447 -67.56 28.38 28.15
C VAL A 447 -68.81 27.51 28.30
N LEU A 448 -68.68 26.19 28.28
CA LEU A 448 -69.79 25.26 28.46
C LEU A 448 -70.43 25.37 29.85
N ASP A 449 -69.64 25.50 30.91
CA ASP A 449 -70.15 25.68 32.26
C ASP A 449 -70.84 27.03 32.43
N THR A 450 -70.32 28.09 31.80
CA THR A 450 -70.96 29.40 31.77
C THR A 450 -72.32 29.32 31.04
N LYS A 451 -72.38 28.61 29.90
CA LYS A 451 -73.62 28.33 29.16
C LYS A 451 -74.62 27.53 30.00
N ARG A 452 -74.18 26.50 30.73
CA ARG A 452 -75.04 25.72 31.64
C ARG A 452 -75.58 26.58 32.79
N ARG A 453 -74.75 27.43 33.40
CA ARG A 453 -75.19 28.37 34.45
C ARG A 453 -76.24 29.34 33.91
N PHE A 454 -76.01 29.90 32.71
CA PHE A 454 -76.95 30.80 32.06
C PHE A 454 -78.31 30.14 31.78
N VAL A 455 -78.32 28.90 31.26
CA VAL A 455 -79.56 28.13 31.04
C VAL A 455 -80.31 27.88 32.36
N ARG A 456 -79.59 27.58 33.46
CA ARG A 456 -80.22 27.45 34.79
C ARG A 456 -80.83 28.76 35.29
N PHE A 457 -80.16 29.89 35.06
CA PHE A 457 -80.68 31.20 35.41
C PHE A 457 -81.98 31.49 34.65
N ILE A 458 -82.01 31.33 33.33
CA ILE A 458 -83.24 31.54 32.54
C ILE A 458 -84.37 30.58 32.96
N SER A 459 -84.06 29.32 33.27
CA SER A 459 -85.06 28.36 33.75
C SER A 459 -85.64 28.73 35.13
N HIS A 460 -84.91 29.50 35.95
CA HIS A 460 -85.39 29.96 37.25
C HIS A 460 -86.16 31.28 37.17
N GLU A 461 -85.92 32.10 36.14
CA GLU A 461 -86.59 33.39 35.93
C GLU A 461 -87.97 33.24 35.25
N ILE A 462 -88.16 32.21 34.41
CA ILE A 462 -89.40 31.97 33.65
C ILE A 462 -90.48 31.24 34.50
N ARG A 463 -90.11 30.74 35.68
CA ARG A 463 -91.00 30.00 36.59
C ARG A 463 -91.41 30.87 37.76
#